data_AF-A0A7C6BFF1-F1
#
_entry.id   AF-A0A7C6BFF1-F1
#
_cell.length_a   1.000
_cell.length_b   1.000
_cell.length_c   1.000
_cell.angle_alpha   90.00
_cell.angle_beta   90.00
_cell.angle_gamma   90.00
#
_symmetry.space_group_name_H-M   'P 1'
#
loop_
_entity.id
_entity.type
_entity.pdbx_description
1 polymer ?
#
loop_
_entity_poly.entity_id
_entity_poly.type
_entity_poly.pdbx_seq_one_letter_code
_entity_poly.pdbx_strand_id
1 'polypeptide(L)'
;MRKLLSLCIALMILLALSVPAVAVEEAETPLLGMLARVPTLAFEDGWLSFADYAVIKTQLPHAVNVGSAAEYNALTTPDARSGAFQLLLALSAGANSMLTNLGDPEAIAEATGVDLFQIEQSLETGIPLDVHVWLTGPFDPAAVRRALAGRGYQQIAADASPFDILAKDGDVSNGNAFDLTARDPNFIFGGNLGRSWPVAVDETMLIATPDDVLMRTLAANTGAFLSENKALTSLIKASGKAAETDRGVLAQLHVMTPAFLGLDVPDNPPQQTVMTQDNANQPVVWHTLAIAHVYTQDAQWVVLSLAFANQKQAEAAAEVLEVRYRQARLSQQGEPKLSEVVANYHGSLQTPRVVTEEGVPVLLMPIRFPKDEELETLLGKKGLPAQPFRIFTHMVMGRDLGWLSVRDWVQ
;
A
#
# COMPACT_ATOMS: atom_id res chain seq x y z
N MET A 1 -28.14 58.16 -1.05
CA MET A 1 -28.34 56.71 -0.72
C MET A 1 -27.91 55.76 -1.83
N ARG A 2 -28.42 55.84 -3.08
CA ARG A 2 -28.05 54.90 -4.17
C ARG A 2 -26.53 54.74 -4.42
N LYS A 3 -25.76 55.83 -4.44
CA LYS A 3 -24.30 55.78 -4.65
C LYS A 3 -23.53 55.11 -3.50
N LEU A 4 -24.03 55.20 -2.27
CA LEU A 4 -23.41 54.59 -1.10
C LEU A 4 -23.63 53.07 -1.10
N LEU A 5 -24.84 52.63 -1.50
CA LEU A 5 -25.18 51.21 -1.63
C LEU A 5 -24.36 50.52 -2.73
N SER A 6 -24.18 51.16 -3.89
CA SER A 6 -23.33 50.62 -4.97
C SER A 6 -21.86 50.50 -4.56
N LEU A 7 -21.35 51.44 -3.77
CA LEU A 7 -19.98 51.37 -3.25
C LEU A 7 -19.83 50.23 -2.24
N CYS A 8 -20.78 50.03 -1.32
CA CYS A 8 -20.75 48.92 -0.37
C CYS A 8 -20.86 47.55 -1.05
N ILE A 9 -21.68 47.40 -2.10
CA ILE A 9 -21.78 46.16 -2.87
C ILE A 9 -20.48 45.89 -3.62
N ALA A 10 -19.90 46.90 -4.29
CA ALA A 10 -18.63 46.76 -4.98
C ALA A 10 -17.48 46.40 -4.00
N LEU A 11 -17.48 46.99 -2.80
CA LEU A 11 -16.48 46.70 -1.77
C LEU A 11 -16.66 45.29 -1.20
N MET A 12 -17.89 44.83 -0.96
CA MET A 12 -18.15 43.45 -0.51
C MET A 12 -17.78 42.42 -1.59
N ILE A 13 -17.98 42.72 -2.87
CA ILE A 13 -17.53 41.86 -3.98
C ILE A 13 -15.99 41.85 -4.06
N LEU A 14 -15.33 43.00 -3.91
CA LEU A 14 -13.86 43.05 -3.88
C LEU A 14 -13.27 42.31 -2.68
N LEU A 15 -13.90 42.41 -1.50
CA LEU A 15 -13.51 41.70 -0.27
C LEU A 15 -13.76 40.20 -0.36
N ALA A 16 -14.81 39.77 -1.07
CA ALA A 16 -15.09 38.36 -1.33
C ALA A 16 -14.12 37.74 -2.37
N LEU A 17 -13.57 38.56 -3.27
CA LEU A 17 -12.57 38.15 -4.26
C LEU A 17 -11.13 38.20 -3.74
N SER A 18 -10.90 38.82 -2.57
CA SER A 18 -9.58 38.91 -1.92
C SER A 18 -9.34 37.84 -0.86
N VAL A 19 -10.09 36.75 -0.85
CA VAL A 19 -9.69 35.56 -0.07
C VAL A 19 -8.43 35.04 -0.77
N PRO A 20 -7.24 35.11 -0.14
CA PRO A 20 -6.08 34.45 -0.71
C PRO A 20 -6.50 33.00 -0.92
N ALA A 21 -6.32 32.48 -2.14
CA ALA A 21 -6.39 31.06 -2.38
C ALA A 21 -5.35 30.46 -1.42
N VAL A 22 -5.81 30.03 -0.25
CA VAL A 22 -5.01 29.21 0.64
C VAL A 22 -4.72 28.01 -0.23
N ALA A 23 -3.48 27.92 -0.74
CA ALA A 23 -3.01 26.70 -1.33
C ALA A 23 -3.28 25.66 -0.26
N VAL A 24 -4.27 24.80 -0.50
CA VAL A 24 -4.52 23.66 0.36
C VAL A 24 -3.24 22.88 0.24
N GLU A 25 -2.38 23.03 1.25
CA GLU A 25 -1.13 22.30 1.34
C GLU A 25 -1.54 20.85 1.21
N GLU A 26 -1.09 20.26 0.12
CA GLU A 26 -1.53 18.96 -0.34
C GLU A 26 -1.16 17.96 0.76
N ALA A 27 -2.16 17.60 1.58
CA ALA A 27 -1.93 16.80 2.77
C ALA A 27 -1.17 15.54 2.37
N GLU A 28 0.04 15.45 2.89
CA GLU A 28 0.94 14.34 2.60
C GLU A 28 0.26 13.05 3.04
N THR A 29 0.28 12.03 2.18
CA THR A 29 -0.38 10.76 2.52
C THR A 29 0.37 10.11 3.68
N PRO A 30 -0.31 9.38 4.59
CA PRO A 30 0.36 8.66 5.68
C PRO A 30 1.51 7.78 5.19
N LEU A 31 1.35 7.14 4.02
CA LEU A 31 2.40 6.38 3.37
C LEU A 31 3.67 7.21 3.11
N LEU A 32 3.57 8.41 2.55
CA LEU A 32 4.75 9.25 2.28
C LEU A 32 5.48 9.61 3.59
N GLY A 33 4.74 9.87 4.67
CA GLY A 33 5.30 10.04 6.01
C GLY A 33 6.04 8.79 6.52
N MET A 34 5.52 7.58 6.24
CA MET A 34 6.23 6.34 6.54
C MET A 34 7.52 6.20 5.71
N LEU A 35 7.47 6.49 4.41
CA LEU A 35 8.63 6.39 3.51
C LEU A 35 9.76 7.34 3.86
N ALA A 36 9.49 8.42 4.61
CA ALA A 36 10.52 9.29 5.16
C ALA A 36 11.40 8.61 6.22
N ARG A 37 10.99 7.43 6.70
CA ARG A 37 11.67 6.68 7.76
C ARG A 37 12.14 5.30 7.32
N VAL A 38 11.77 4.87 6.12
CA VAL A 38 12.13 3.56 5.56
C VAL A 38 13.40 3.72 4.73
N PRO A 39 14.54 3.12 5.13
CA PRO A 39 15.77 3.17 4.34
C PRO A 39 15.58 2.57 2.94
N THR A 40 16.30 3.08 1.94
CA THR A 40 16.22 2.55 0.57
C THR A 40 16.58 1.07 0.46
N LEU A 41 17.48 0.59 1.34
CA LEU A 41 17.88 -0.83 1.45
C LEU A 41 16.66 -1.76 1.62
N ALA A 42 15.62 -1.31 2.34
CA ALA A 42 14.44 -2.12 2.60
C ALA A 42 13.59 -2.43 1.35
N PHE A 43 13.88 -1.79 0.21
CA PHE A 43 13.21 -2.00 -1.08
C PHE A 43 14.16 -2.55 -2.16
N GLU A 44 15.37 -3.01 -1.81
CA GLU A 44 16.33 -3.51 -2.81
C GLU A 44 15.80 -4.69 -3.63
N ASP A 45 15.00 -5.56 -3.00
CA ASP A 45 14.32 -6.66 -3.69
C ASP A 45 13.16 -6.20 -4.59
N GLY A 46 12.79 -4.92 -4.49
CA GLY A 46 11.81 -4.29 -5.37
C GLY A 46 10.37 -4.63 -5.05
N TRP A 47 10.03 -4.86 -3.78
CA TRP A 47 8.64 -5.07 -3.33
C TRP A 47 8.30 -4.28 -2.06
N LEU A 48 7.09 -3.71 -2.07
CA LEU A 48 6.51 -2.95 -0.98
C LEU A 48 4.99 -3.14 -0.98
N SER A 49 4.40 -3.29 0.20
CA SER A 49 2.97 -3.50 0.41
C SER A 49 2.49 -2.61 1.56
N PHE A 50 1.49 -1.77 1.31
CA PHE A 50 0.97 -0.79 2.27
C PHE A 50 -0.55 -0.94 2.43
N ALA A 51 -1.04 -0.73 3.65
CA ALA A 51 -2.45 -0.59 3.96
C ALA A 51 -2.70 0.51 4.98
N ASP A 52 -3.73 1.32 4.72
CA ASP A 52 -4.29 2.32 5.63
C ASP A 52 -5.62 1.81 6.19
N TYR A 53 -5.55 1.26 7.40
CA TYR A 53 -6.67 0.67 8.11
C TYR A 53 -7.65 1.76 8.53
N ALA A 54 -7.17 2.97 8.86
CA ALA A 54 -8.03 4.08 9.21
C ALA A 54 -8.92 4.47 8.03
N VAL A 55 -8.36 4.53 6.82
CA VAL A 55 -9.15 4.77 5.60
C VAL A 55 -10.16 3.65 5.39
N ILE A 56 -9.75 2.38 5.40
CA ILE A 56 -10.65 1.25 5.17
C ILE A 56 -11.80 1.22 6.18
N LYS A 57 -11.53 1.48 7.47
CA LYS A 57 -12.56 1.60 8.53
C LYS A 57 -13.63 2.62 8.16
N THR A 58 -13.27 3.76 7.57
CA THR A 58 -14.24 4.80 7.17
C THR A 58 -15.08 4.43 5.94
N GLN A 59 -14.60 3.50 5.10
CA GLN A 59 -15.27 3.12 3.85
C GLN A 59 -16.16 1.88 4.00
N LEU A 60 -16.10 1.20 5.15
CA LEU A 60 -16.90 0.02 5.47
C LEU A 60 -17.87 0.29 6.62
N PRO A 61 -18.93 1.08 6.41
CA PRO A 61 -19.85 1.49 7.49
C PRO A 61 -20.64 0.33 8.12
N HIS A 62 -20.71 -0.84 7.46
CA HIS A 62 -21.29 -2.06 8.03
C HIS A 62 -20.29 -2.93 8.81
N ALA A 63 -18.99 -2.62 8.77
CA ALA A 63 -18.01 -3.29 9.59
C ALA A 63 -18.14 -2.83 11.04
N VAL A 64 -18.01 -3.77 11.97
CA VAL A 64 -17.97 -3.43 13.40
C VAL A 64 -16.57 -2.92 13.69
N ASN A 65 -16.45 -1.61 13.90
CA ASN A 65 -15.18 -1.01 14.28
C ASN A 65 -14.91 -1.29 15.77
N VAL A 66 -14.00 -2.21 16.01
CA VAL A 66 -13.46 -2.51 17.34
C VAL A 66 -12.17 -1.70 17.52
N GLY A 67 -12.08 -0.97 18.62
CA GLY A 67 -10.92 -0.15 18.95
C GLY A 67 -9.86 -0.87 19.79
N SER A 68 -10.18 -2.05 20.33
CA SER A 68 -9.26 -2.84 21.14
C SER A 68 -9.55 -4.34 21.13
N ALA A 69 -8.57 -5.13 21.56
CA ALA A 69 -8.69 -6.57 21.75
C ALA A 69 -9.81 -6.93 22.75
N ALA A 70 -9.92 -6.17 23.83
CA ALA A 70 -10.96 -6.35 24.85
C ALA A 70 -12.37 -6.11 24.28
N GLU A 71 -12.53 -5.07 23.45
CA GLU A 71 -13.80 -4.81 22.75
C GLU A 71 -14.16 -5.93 21.77
N TYR A 72 -13.18 -6.46 21.03
CA TYR A 72 -13.40 -7.58 20.14
C TYR A 72 -13.84 -8.84 20.89
N ASN A 73 -13.20 -9.16 22.01
CA ASN A 73 -13.57 -10.32 22.83
C ASN A 73 -14.92 -10.15 23.53
N ALA A 74 -15.33 -8.92 23.83
CA ALA A 74 -16.65 -8.60 24.35
C ALA A 74 -17.77 -8.79 23.31
N LEU A 75 -17.46 -8.97 22.02
CA LEU A 75 -18.45 -9.32 21.01
C LEU A 75 -19.00 -10.73 21.26
N THR A 76 -20.27 -10.82 21.65
CA THR A 76 -20.92 -12.10 22.01
C THR A 76 -21.71 -12.74 20.87
N THR A 77 -22.10 -11.97 19.85
CA THR A 77 -22.91 -12.48 18.73
C THR A 77 -22.03 -12.87 17.53
N PRO A 78 -22.35 -13.96 16.81
CA PRO A 78 -21.65 -14.34 15.57
C PRO A 78 -21.63 -13.22 14.51
N ASP A 79 -22.71 -12.45 14.38
CA ASP A 79 -22.80 -11.38 13.39
C ASP A 79 -21.85 -10.23 13.70
N ALA A 80 -21.75 -9.80 14.96
CA ALA A 80 -20.83 -8.74 15.36
C ALA A 80 -19.36 -9.16 15.17
N ARG A 81 -19.01 -10.40 15.57
CA ARG A 81 -17.66 -10.95 15.33
C ARG A 81 -17.35 -11.03 13.84
N SER A 82 -18.30 -11.50 13.04
CA SER A 82 -18.17 -11.54 11.59
C SER A 82 -17.99 -10.14 11.01
N GLY A 83 -18.73 -9.15 11.52
CA GLY A 83 -18.61 -7.73 11.13
C GLY A 83 -17.25 -7.13 11.45
N ALA A 84 -16.65 -7.46 12.60
CA ALA A 84 -15.28 -7.05 12.92
C ALA A 84 -14.25 -7.77 12.03
N PHE A 85 -14.48 -9.05 11.75
CA PHE A 85 -13.62 -9.84 10.85
C PHE A 85 -13.67 -9.33 9.40
N GLN A 86 -14.78 -8.76 8.94
CA GLN A 86 -14.89 -8.17 7.59
C GLN A 86 -13.84 -7.07 7.34
N LEU A 87 -13.54 -6.24 8.34
CA LEU A 87 -12.50 -5.21 8.21
C LEU A 87 -11.14 -5.83 7.88
N LEU A 88 -10.84 -6.97 8.50
CA LEU A 88 -9.59 -7.69 8.33
C LEU A 88 -9.57 -8.42 6.97
N LEU A 89 -10.72 -8.93 6.54
CA LEU A 89 -10.92 -9.48 5.19
C LEU A 89 -10.89 -8.41 4.07
N ALA A 90 -11.00 -7.12 4.40
CA ALA A 90 -10.84 -6.04 3.43
C ALA A 90 -9.37 -5.83 3.02
N LEU A 91 -8.45 -6.34 3.82
CA LEU A 91 -7.02 -6.17 3.61
C LEU A 91 -6.50 -7.24 2.65
N SER A 92 -5.80 -6.78 1.63
CA SER A 92 -4.99 -7.58 0.70
C SER A 92 -3.62 -6.96 0.45
N ALA A 93 -3.23 -5.99 1.27
CA ALA A 93 -1.92 -5.34 1.33
C ALA A 93 -1.57 -5.01 2.78
N GLY A 94 -0.42 -4.39 2.99
CA GLY A 94 0.19 -4.16 4.30
C GLY A 94 0.98 -5.37 4.80
N ALA A 95 1.22 -5.41 6.11
CA ALA A 95 1.96 -6.46 6.80
C ALA A 95 1.14 -7.76 6.94
N ASN A 96 1.57 -8.82 6.25
CA ASN A 96 0.85 -10.08 6.14
C ASN A 96 0.86 -10.90 7.45
N SER A 97 1.91 -10.76 8.26
CA SER A 97 1.96 -11.34 9.61
C SER A 97 0.81 -10.84 10.50
N MET A 98 0.28 -9.66 10.22
CA MET A 98 -0.86 -9.10 10.97
C MET A 98 -2.18 -9.77 10.57
N LEU A 99 -2.35 -10.09 9.29
CA LEU A 99 -3.57 -10.68 8.74
C LEU A 99 -3.75 -12.14 9.16
N THR A 100 -2.66 -12.83 9.47
CA THR A 100 -2.66 -14.28 9.70
C THR A 100 -2.79 -14.66 11.18
N ASN A 101 -2.64 -13.71 12.12
CA ASN A 101 -2.55 -14.01 13.55
C ASN A 101 -3.81 -13.65 14.38
N LEU A 102 -4.94 -13.30 13.77
CA LEU A 102 -6.15 -12.81 14.47
C LEU A 102 -6.90 -13.83 15.34
N GLY A 103 -6.31 -15.00 15.61
CA GLY A 103 -6.94 -16.06 16.40
C GLY A 103 -7.20 -15.66 17.86
N ASP A 104 -6.32 -14.84 18.45
CA ASP A 104 -6.43 -14.37 19.82
C ASP A 104 -5.76 -12.99 19.99
N PRO A 105 -6.49 -11.88 19.76
CA PRO A 105 -5.90 -10.54 19.79
C PRO A 105 -5.43 -10.12 21.20
N GLU A 106 -6.01 -10.67 22.27
CA GLU A 106 -5.55 -10.40 23.65
C GLU A 106 -4.20 -11.05 23.91
N ALA A 107 -4.03 -12.32 23.51
CA ALA A 107 -2.75 -13.01 23.65
C ALA A 107 -1.64 -12.32 22.84
N ILE A 108 -1.97 -11.72 21.70
CA ILE A 108 -1.03 -10.92 20.90
C ILE A 108 -0.65 -9.64 21.63
N ALA A 109 -1.64 -8.90 22.14
CA ALA A 109 -1.40 -7.69 22.92
C ALA A 109 -0.53 -7.99 24.15
N GLU A 110 -0.75 -9.12 24.83
CA GLU A 110 0.09 -9.57 25.94
C GLU A 110 1.52 -9.93 25.49
N ALA A 111 1.66 -10.69 24.40
CA ALA A 111 2.97 -11.16 23.93
C ALA A 111 3.85 -10.05 23.34
N THR A 112 3.25 -9.01 22.76
CA THR A 112 3.96 -8.00 21.95
C THR A 112 3.83 -6.59 22.51
N GLY A 113 2.84 -6.34 23.38
CA GLY A 113 2.45 -5.00 23.82
C GLY A 113 1.69 -4.20 22.75
N VAL A 114 1.32 -4.82 21.62
CA VAL A 114 0.62 -4.19 20.50
C VAL A 114 -0.81 -4.68 20.42
N ASP A 115 -1.77 -3.77 20.55
CA ASP A 115 -3.16 -4.06 20.22
C ASP A 115 -3.35 -3.93 18.70
N LEU A 116 -3.72 -5.02 18.04
CA LEU A 116 -3.86 -5.06 16.58
C LEU A 116 -4.91 -4.07 16.05
N PHE A 117 -5.90 -3.73 16.87
CA PHE A 117 -6.98 -2.82 16.47
C PHE A 117 -6.55 -1.34 16.51
N GLN A 118 -5.43 -1.04 17.18
CA GLN A 118 -4.81 0.28 17.21
C GLN A 118 -3.89 0.54 16.02
N ILE A 119 -3.62 -0.46 15.17
CA ILE A 119 -2.82 -0.22 13.96
C ILE A 119 -3.66 0.62 12.99
N GLU A 120 -3.11 1.77 12.60
CA GLU A 120 -3.72 2.70 11.65
C GLU A 120 -3.16 2.50 10.25
N GLN A 121 -1.83 2.31 10.13
CA GLN A 121 -1.20 1.94 8.87
C GLN A 121 -0.19 0.82 9.07
N SER A 122 -0.02 0.01 8.02
CA SER A 122 1.05 -0.98 7.96
C SER A 122 1.74 -0.94 6.60
N LEU A 123 3.04 -1.20 6.64
CA LEU A 123 3.91 -1.32 5.49
C LEU A 123 4.72 -2.60 5.66
N GLU A 124 4.87 -3.36 4.58
CA GLU A 124 5.76 -4.50 4.49
C GLU A 124 6.68 -4.29 3.29
N THR A 125 7.96 -4.59 3.44
CA THR A 125 8.93 -4.61 2.34
C THR A 125 9.81 -5.85 2.44
N GLY A 126 10.64 -6.10 1.42
CA GLY A 126 11.53 -7.28 1.35
C GLY A 126 10.89 -8.50 0.69
N ILE A 127 11.50 -9.67 0.87
CA ILE A 127 11.04 -10.95 0.30
C ILE A 127 10.57 -11.92 1.39
N PRO A 128 9.79 -12.97 1.06
CA PRO A 128 9.42 -13.98 2.04
C PRO A 128 10.63 -14.50 2.82
N LEU A 129 10.46 -14.61 4.15
CA LEU A 129 11.48 -14.88 5.16
C LEU A 129 12.36 -13.69 5.54
N ASP A 130 12.58 -12.69 4.68
CA ASP A 130 13.36 -11.49 5.01
C ASP A 130 12.50 -10.23 4.89
N VAL A 131 11.28 -10.31 5.44
CA VAL A 131 10.32 -9.20 5.43
C VAL A 131 10.64 -8.17 6.50
N HIS A 132 10.34 -6.90 6.20
CA HIS A 132 10.45 -5.80 7.13
C HIS A 132 9.05 -5.23 7.36
N VAL A 133 8.60 -5.21 8.60
CA VAL A 133 7.26 -4.73 8.98
C VAL A 133 7.39 -3.37 9.64
N TRP A 134 6.58 -2.41 9.18
CA TRP A 134 6.48 -1.08 9.75
C TRP A 134 5.01 -0.80 10.08
N LEU A 135 4.74 -0.43 11.32
CA LEU A 135 3.39 -0.18 11.83
C LEU A 135 3.32 1.22 12.42
N THR A 136 2.21 1.90 12.19
CA THR A 136 1.90 3.19 12.83
C THR A 136 0.53 3.13 13.47
N GLY A 137 0.37 3.90 14.55
CA GLY A 137 -0.85 3.96 15.34
C GLY A 137 -0.58 4.53 16.74
N PRO A 138 -1.62 4.75 17.55
CA PRO A 138 -1.50 5.24 18.92
C PRO A 138 -1.03 4.15 19.89
N PHE A 139 0.13 3.54 19.62
CA PHE A 139 0.71 2.52 20.48
C PHE A 139 1.13 3.12 21.83
N ASP A 140 1.18 2.29 22.89
CA ASP A 140 1.91 2.61 24.13
C ASP A 140 3.34 2.05 24.01
N PRO A 141 4.35 2.88 23.69
CA PRO A 141 5.72 2.38 23.54
C PRO A 141 6.25 1.76 24.82
N ALA A 142 5.75 2.17 26.00
CA ALA A 142 6.14 1.55 27.27
C ALA A 142 5.54 0.16 27.43
N ALA A 143 4.32 -0.09 26.95
CA ALA A 143 3.73 -1.43 26.92
C ALA A 143 4.53 -2.38 26.02
N VAL A 144 4.90 -1.93 24.81
CA VAL A 144 5.75 -2.70 23.89
C VAL A 144 7.09 -3.05 24.53
N ARG A 145 7.80 -2.05 25.09
CA ARG A 145 9.08 -2.29 25.77
C ARG A 145 8.94 -3.27 26.96
N ARG A 146 7.88 -3.15 27.77
CA ARG A 146 7.62 -4.08 28.88
C ARG A 146 7.37 -5.51 28.39
N ALA A 147 6.55 -5.70 27.37
CA ALA A 147 6.25 -7.01 26.79
C ALA A 147 7.53 -7.66 26.22
N LEU A 148 8.31 -6.91 25.43
CA LEU A 148 9.58 -7.37 24.87
C LEU A 148 10.61 -7.73 25.96
N ALA A 149 10.76 -6.88 26.99
CA ALA A 149 11.64 -7.15 28.12
C ALA A 149 11.24 -8.44 28.87
N GLY A 150 9.94 -8.70 29.05
CA GLY A 150 9.42 -9.95 29.62
C GLY A 150 9.82 -11.19 28.81
N ARG A 151 10.12 -11.03 27.53
CA ARG A 151 10.62 -12.08 26.62
C ARG A 151 12.14 -12.10 26.49
N GLY A 152 12.86 -11.32 27.31
CA GLY A 152 14.32 -11.26 27.33
C GLY A 152 14.93 -10.41 26.20
N TYR A 153 14.16 -9.48 25.63
CA TYR A 153 14.73 -8.45 24.77
C TYR A 153 15.42 -7.39 25.63
N GLN A 154 16.54 -6.88 25.13
CA GLN A 154 17.33 -5.84 25.76
C GLN A 154 17.48 -4.68 24.77
N GLN A 155 17.48 -3.47 25.30
CA GLN A 155 17.75 -2.28 24.49
C GLN A 155 19.22 -2.30 24.06
N ILE A 156 19.45 -2.14 22.77
CA ILE A 156 20.77 -1.95 22.19
C ILE A 156 20.99 -0.44 22.12
N ALA A 157 21.87 0.07 22.99
CA ALA A 157 22.11 1.50 23.12
C ALA A 157 22.46 2.14 21.77
N ALA A 158 21.67 3.13 21.37
CA ALA A 158 21.95 3.95 20.20
C ALA A 158 21.65 5.40 20.57
N ASP A 159 22.64 6.08 21.17
CA ASP A 159 22.54 7.48 21.62
C ASP A 159 22.16 8.47 20.50
N ALA A 160 22.20 8.04 19.23
CA ALA A 160 21.89 8.83 18.04
C ALA A 160 20.67 8.33 17.23
N SER A 161 20.06 7.21 17.61
CA SER A 161 18.91 6.65 16.88
C SER A 161 17.62 7.39 17.24
N PRO A 162 16.73 7.70 16.28
CA PRO A 162 15.37 8.15 16.59
C PRO A 162 14.48 7.03 17.16
N PHE A 163 14.97 5.79 17.18
CA PHE A 163 14.27 4.61 17.69
C PHE A 163 15.02 3.95 18.86
N ASP A 164 14.26 3.47 19.84
CA ASP A 164 14.74 2.49 20.80
C ASP A 164 14.74 1.11 20.14
N ILE A 165 15.93 0.55 19.91
CA ILE A 165 16.08 -0.78 19.31
C ILE A 165 16.19 -1.81 20.41
N LEU A 166 15.29 -2.79 20.41
CA LEU A 166 15.27 -3.92 21.31
C LEU A 166 15.58 -5.19 20.54
N ALA A 167 16.51 -6.01 21.04
CA ALA A 167 16.78 -7.32 20.47
C ALA A 167 16.89 -8.38 21.54
N LYS A 168 16.53 -9.61 21.19
CA LYS A 168 16.64 -10.77 22.07
C LYS A 168 18.09 -10.94 22.53
N ASP A 169 18.29 -10.99 23.85
CA ASP A 169 19.61 -11.12 24.48
C ASP A 169 20.63 -10.02 24.10
N GLY A 170 20.14 -8.89 23.57
CA GLY A 170 20.97 -7.75 23.13
C GLY A 170 21.66 -7.95 21.77
N ASP A 171 21.27 -8.95 20.99
CA ASP A 171 21.87 -9.26 19.69
C ASP A 171 20.85 -9.17 18.55
N VAL A 172 21.07 -8.22 17.62
CA VAL A 172 20.22 -8.04 16.44
C VAL A 172 20.26 -9.23 15.47
N SER A 173 21.32 -10.04 15.50
CA SER A 173 21.48 -11.16 14.57
C SER A 173 20.55 -12.34 14.87
N ASN A 174 19.95 -12.38 16.08
CA ASN A 174 18.97 -13.40 16.49
C ASN A 174 17.70 -13.41 15.62
N GLY A 175 17.45 -12.32 14.88
CA GLY A 175 16.35 -12.23 13.94
C GLY A 175 16.38 -13.33 12.86
N ASN A 176 17.56 -13.82 12.48
CA ASN A 176 17.74 -14.83 11.42
C ASN A 176 17.69 -16.29 11.89
N ALA A 177 17.67 -16.53 13.20
CA ALA A 177 17.68 -17.88 13.74
C ALA A 177 16.26 -18.48 13.79
N PHE A 178 16.07 -19.62 13.13
CA PHE A 178 14.83 -20.39 13.18
C PHE A 178 14.86 -21.36 14.35
N ASP A 179 13.83 -21.34 15.19
CA ASP A 179 13.61 -22.33 16.25
C ASP A 179 12.13 -22.72 16.34
N LEU A 180 11.73 -23.75 15.62
CA LEU A 180 10.35 -24.23 15.63
C LEU A 180 9.88 -24.74 17.00
N THR A 181 10.80 -25.03 17.93
CA THR A 181 10.43 -25.40 19.31
C THR A 181 10.03 -24.19 20.15
N ALA A 182 10.51 -23.01 19.78
CA ALA A 182 10.14 -21.71 20.33
C ALA A 182 9.02 -21.02 19.54
N ARG A 183 8.30 -21.74 18.66
CA ARG A 183 7.22 -21.19 17.85
C ARG A 183 6.10 -20.62 18.73
N ASP A 184 5.81 -19.35 18.53
CA ASP A 184 4.76 -18.60 19.21
C ASP A 184 4.00 -17.73 18.19
N PRO A 185 2.85 -18.21 17.67
CA PRO A 185 2.05 -17.46 16.70
C PRO A 185 1.52 -16.12 17.24
N ASN A 186 1.43 -15.96 18.56
CA ASN A 186 0.96 -14.70 19.16
C ASN A 186 2.06 -13.62 19.16
N PHE A 187 3.31 -14.00 18.91
CA PHE A 187 4.41 -13.07 18.79
C PHE A 187 4.60 -12.66 17.32
N ILE A 188 4.01 -11.51 16.94
CA ILE A 188 3.95 -11.04 15.54
C ILE A 188 5.33 -10.66 14.94
N PHE A 189 6.38 -10.57 15.75
CA PHE A 189 7.75 -10.24 15.32
C PHE A 189 8.58 -11.51 15.07
N GLY A 190 8.09 -12.37 14.17
CA GLY A 190 8.78 -13.60 13.73
C GLY A 190 8.42 -14.88 14.48
N GLY A 191 7.56 -14.79 15.51
CA GLY A 191 7.23 -15.91 16.40
C GLY A 191 6.56 -17.11 15.72
N ASN A 192 5.82 -16.90 14.62
CA ASN A 192 5.23 -18.01 13.86
C ASN A 192 6.28 -18.98 13.27
N LEU A 193 7.52 -18.51 13.09
CA LEU A 193 8.68 -19.31 12.66
C LEU A 193 9.67 -19.55 13.80
N GLY A 194 9.30 -19.17 15.03
CA GLY A 194 10.15 -19.21 16.21
C GLY A 194 11.34 -18.26 16.16
N ARG A 195 11.27 -17.25 15.29
CA ARG A 195 12.31 -16.21 15.19
C ARG A 195 12.05 -15.13 16.23
N SER A 196 13.13 -14.46 16.63
CA SER A 196 13.10 -13.32 17.54
C SER A 196 13.60 -12.08 16.81
N TRP A 197 12.74 -11.48 15.98
CA TRP A 197 13.12 -10.29 15.21
C TRP A 197 13.38 -9.11 16.15
N PRO A 198 14.49 -8.38 15.98
CA PRO A 198 14.66 -7.09 16.63
C PRO A 198 13.51 -6.14 16.30
N VAL A 199 13.20 -5.28 17.27
CA VAL A 199 12.11 -4.31 17.18
C VAL A 199 12.65 -2.92 17.46
N ALA A 200 12.46 -1.99 16.52
CA ALA A 200 12.70 -0.57 16.73
C ALA A 200 11.37 0.12 17.10
N VAL A 201 11.39 0.90 18.18
CA VAL A 201 10.19 1.52 18.77
C VAL A 201 10.43 3.01 18.96
N ASP A 202 9.48 3.83 18.51
CA ASP A 202 9.38 5.24 18.93
C ASP A 202 7.95 5.63 19.32
N GLU A 203 7.64 6.92 19.39
CA GLU A 203 6.31 7.44 19.75
C GLU A 203 5.22 7.20 18.70
N THR A 204 5.59 6.93 17.44
CA THR A 204 4.66 6.94 16.30
C THR A 204 4.70 5.68 15.45
N MET A 205 5.77 4.89 15.56
CA MET A 205 6.09 3.80 14.66
C MET A 205 6.77 2.64 15.39
N LEU A 206 6.37 1.43 14.99
CA LEU A 206 7.02 0.18 15.35
C LEU A 206 7.60 -0.45 14.09
N ILE A 207 8.80 -1.00 14.21
CA ILE A 207 9.52 -1.61 13.09
C ILE A 207 10.05 -2.94 13.57
N ALA A 208 9.83 -4.00 12.81
CA ALA A 208 10.37 -5.31 13.12
C ALA A 208 10.88 -5.99 11.86
N THR A 209 12.06 -6.57 11.95
CA THR A 209 12.66 -7.29 10.83
C THR A 209 13.72 -8.26 11.33
N PRO A 210 13.96 -9.37 10.62
CA PRO A 210 15.12 -10.21 10.90
C PRO A 210 16.45 -9.66 10.35
N ASP A 211 16.43 -8.65 9.47
CA ASP A 211 17.62 -8.11 8.82
C ASP A 211 18.42 -7.22 9.79
N ASP A 212 19.61 -7.70 10.17
CA ASP A 212 20.48 -7.01 11.10
C ASP A 212 21.19 -5.80 10.46
N VAL A 213 21.41 -5.80 9.14
CA VAL A 213 21.98 -4.67 8.40
C VAL A 213 20.98 -3.53 8.39
N LEU A 214 19.71 -3.81 8.10
CA LEU A 214 18.66 -2.80 8.16
C LEU A 214 18.51 -2.23 9.59
N MET A 215 18.53 -3.08 10.62
CA MET A 215 18.46 -2.59 12.01
C MET A 215 19.64 -1.73 12.43
N ARG A 216 20.86 -2.08 12.01
CA ARG A 216 22.04 -1.24 12.24
C ARG A 216 21.94 0.09 11.48
N THR A 217 21.37 0.08 10.28
CA THR A 217 21.14 1.28 9.47
C THR A 217 20.16 2.22 10.16
N LEU A 218 19.06 1.69 10.71
CA LEU A 218 18.13 2.47 11.54
C LEU A 218 18.79 3.01 12.80
N ALA A 219 19.58 2.19 13.50
CA ALA A 219 20.30 2.60 14.71
C ALA A 219 21.26 3.76 14.44
N ALA A 220 21.93 3.74 13.29
CA ALA A 220 22.86 4.77 12.88
C ALA A 220 22.15 6.02 12.34
N ASN A 221 20.87 5.90 11.94
CA ASN A 221 20.11 6.93 11.23
C ASN A 221 20.88 7.48 10.01
N THR A 222 21.46 6.56 9.23
CA THR A 222 22.29 6.88 8.06
C THR A 222 21.71 6.29 6.79
N GLY A 223 22.05 6.90 5.64
CA GLY A 223 21.63 6.42 4.32
C GLY A 223 20.53 7.28 3.72
N ALA A 224 20.09 6.90 2.53
CA ALA A 224 18.93 7.51 1.87
C ALA A 224 17.65 6.81 2.32
N PHE A 225 16.55 7.54 2.36
CA PHE A 225 15.21 7.02 2.65
C PHE A 225 14.39 6.87 1.38
N LEU A 226 13.35 6.03 1.42
CA LEU A 226 12.45 5.80 0.28
C LEU A 226 11.69 7.06 -0.15
N SER A 227 11.48 8.02 0.75
CA SER A 227 10.95 9.36 0.41
C SER A 227 11.83 10.14 -0.58
N GLU A 228 13.12 9.81 -0.69
CA GLU A 228 14.04 10.45 -1.64
C GLU A 228 13.97 9.81 -3.03
N ASN A 229 13.33 8.63 -3.15
CA ASN A 229 13.10 7.97 -4.42
C ASN A 229 11.95 8.64 -5.18
N LYS A 230 12.32 9.58 -6.05
CA LYS A 230 11.35 10.34 -6.87
C LYS A 230 10.41 9.47 -7.70
N ALA A 231 10.88 8.33 -8.22
CA ALA A 231 10.02 7.45 -9.01
C ALA A 231 8.90 6.87 -8.13
N LEU A 232 9.25 6.44 -6.91
CA LEU A 232 8.30 5.90 -5.94
C LEU A 232 7.31 6.97 -5.45
N THR A 233 7.80 8.13 -5.02
CA THR A 233 6.93 9.22 -4.51
C THR A 233 5.99 9.75 -5.58
N SER A 234 6.49 9.95 -6.80
CA SER A 234 5.70 10.38 -7.96
C SER A 234 4.60 9.39 -8.28
N LEU A 235 4.91 8.09 -8.24
CA LEU A 235 3.97 7.02 -8.54
C LEU A 235 2.85 6.96 -7.46
N ILE A 236 3.20 7.11 -6.18
CA ILE A 236 2.23 7.18 -5.07
C ILE A 236 1.31 8.41 -5.23
N LYS A 237 1.88 9.59 -5.47
CA LYS A 237 1.12 10.84 -5.67
C LYS A 237 0.19 10.75 -6.89
N ALA A 238 0.71 10.23 -8.00
CA ALA A 238 -0.05 10.03 -9.24
C ALA A 238 -1.22 9.06 -9.03
N SER A 239 -1.03 7.99 -8.25
CA SER A 239 -2.07 7.00 -7.98
C SER A 239 -3.27 7.60 -7.23
N GLY A 240 -3.05 8.61 -6.38
CA GLY A 240 -4.12 9.36 -5.72
C GLY A 240 -4.97 10.22 -6.68
N LYS A 241 -4.50 10.46 -7.92
CA LYS A 241 -5.22 11.18 -8.98
C LYS A 241 -5.97 10.22 -9.90
N ALA A 242 -6.55 9.17 -9.31
CA ALA A 242 -7.28 8.09 -9.99
C ALA A 242 -8.47 8.62 -10.81
N ALA A 243 -9.27 9.50 -10.20
CA ALA A 243 -10.28 10.29 -10.90
C ALA A 243 -9.65 11.59 -11.43
N GLU A 244 -10.10 12.05 -12.60
CA GLU A 244 -9.59 13.29 -13.19
C GLU A 244 -10.03 14.54 -12.41
N THR A 245 -11.20 14.46 -11.77
CA THR A 245 -11.86 15.60 -11.13
C THR A 245 -11.66 15.65 -9.63
N ASP A 246 -11.46 14.51 -8.98
CA ASP A 246 -11.38 14.41 -7.52
C ASP A 246 -10.14 13.64 -7.07
N ARG A 247 -9.45 14.17 -6.06
CA ARG A 247 -8.36 13.45 -5.41
C ARG A 247 -8.94 12.32 -4.56
N GLY A 248 -8.47 11.11 -4.79
CA GLY A 248 -8.83 9.97 -3.97
C GLY A 248 -7.92 9.80 -2.75
N VAL A 249 -8.41 9.01 -1.79
CA VAL A 249 -7.68 8.63 -0.59
C VAL A 249 -7.12 7.21 -0.79
N LEU A 250 -5.81 7.06 -0.65
CA LEU A 250 -5.13 5.77 -0.80
C LEU A 250 -5.44 4.87 0.40
N ALA A 251 -6.06 3.72 0.14
CA ALA A 251 -6.35 2.71 1.17
C ALA A 251 -5.33 1.58 1.19
N GLN A 252 -4.89 1.11 0.02
CA GLN A 252 -3.96 -0.02 -0.09
C GLN A 252 -3.05 0.18 -1.30
N LEU A 253 -1.84 -0.37 -1.26
CA LEU A 253 -0.86 -0.25 -2.34
C LEU A 253 0.07 -1.45 -2.36
N HIS A 254 0.37 -1.96 -3.55
CA HIS A 254 1.55 -2.78 -3.82
C HIS A 254 2.46 -2.04 -4.77
N VAL A 255 3.76 -1.96 -4.50
CA VAL A 255 4.78 -1.40 -5.39
C VAL A 255 5.81 -2.48 -5.71
N MET A 256 6.17 -2.58 -6.99
CA MET A 256 6.91 -3.71 -7.52
C MET A 256 7.85 -3.27 -8.64
N THR A 257 9.04 -3.87 -8.70
CA THR A 257 9.92 -3.78 -9.88
C THR A 257 9.57 -4.86 -10.91
N PRO A 258 9.94 -4.70 -12.18
CA PRO A 258 9.81 -5.77 -13.17
C PRO A 258 10.49 -7.07 -12.76
N ALA A 259 11.68 -6.97 -12.15
CA ALA A 259 12.47 -8.11 -11.70
C ALA A 259 11.72 -8.95 -10.65
N PHE A 260 11.06 -8.30 -9.67
CA PHE A 260 10.25 -8.99 -8.68
C PHE A 260 9.08 -9.76 -9.32
N LEU A 261 8.47 -9.21 -10.37
CA LEU A 261 7.40 -9.88 -11.13
C LEU A 261 7.92 -11.02 -12.03
N GLY A 262 9.23 -11.23 -12.13
CA GLY A 262 9.82 -12.16 -13.08
C GLY A 262 9.58 -11.74 -14.54
N LEU A 263 9.44 -10.43 -14.78
CA LEU A 263 9.30 -9.84 -16.10
C LEU A 263 10.67 -9.44 -16.60
N ASP A 264 11.01 -9.92 -17.80
CA ASP A 264 12.21 -9.51 -18.51
C ASP A 264 11.91 -8.17 -19.22
N VAL A 265 12.26 -7.08 -18.55
CA VAL A 265 12.18 -5.73 -19.10
C VAL A 265 13.60 -5.27 -19.38
N PRO A 266 13.96 -4.96 -20.64
CA PRO A 266 15.33 -4.56 -20.96
C PRO A 266 15.68 -3.22 -20.27
N ASP A 267 16.89 -3.13 -19.73
CA ASP A 267 17.40 -1.91 -19.05
C ASP A 267 17.34 -0.66 -19.93
N ASN A 268 17.42 -0.85 -21.25
CA ASN A 268 17.29 0.20 -22.23
C ASN A 268 16.18 -0.14 -23.22
N PRO A 269 15.27 0.79 -23.51
CA PRO A 269 14.33 0.59 -24.60
C PRO A 269 15.10 0.43 -25.91
N PRO A 270 14.71 -0.50 -26.78
CA PRO A 270 15.29 -0.60 -28.11
C PRO A 270 15.20 0.77 -28.78
N GLN A 271 16.32 1.28 -29.27
CA GLN A 271 16.31 2.50 -30.08
C GLN A 271 15.33 2.26 -31.23
N GLN A 272 14.27 3.07 -31.30
CA GLN A 272 13.12 2.89 -32.21
C GLN A 272 13.55 2.64 -33.66
N THR A 273 13.82 1.40 -34.03
CA THR A 273 14.05 0.99 -35.42
C THR A 273 12.72 0.57 -36.01
N VAL A 274 12.11 1.52 -36.73
CA VAL A 274 10.97 1.35 -37.64
C VAL A 274 9.66 0.92 -36.96
N MET A 275 8.70 1.86 -36.89
CA MET A 275 7.30 1.57 -36.55
C MET A 275 6.72 0.57 -37.56
N THR A 276 6.68 -0.71 -37.20
CA THR A 276 5.82 -1.68 -37.87
C THR A 276 4.38 -1.44 -37.41
N GLN A 277 3.40 -1.72 -38.27
CA GLN A 277 1.97 -1.44 -38.05
C GLN A 277 1.32 -2.20 -36.87
N ASP A 278 2.07 -3.01 -36.13
CA ASP A 278 1.56 -3.81 -35.02
C ASP A 278 1.92 -3.17 -33.67
N ASN A 279 1.24 -2.07 -33.34
CA ASN A 279 1.46 -1.35 -32.08
C ASN A 279 1.23 -2.25 -30.85
N ALA A 280 0.37 -3.26 -30.94
CA ALA A 280 0.04 -4.14 -29.81
C ALA A 280 1.23 -5.01 -29.36
N ASN A 281 2.26 -5.19 -30.18
CA ASN A 281 3.41 -6.07 -29.88
C ASN A 281 4.71 -5.30 -29.54
N GLN A 282 4.67 -3.97 -29.42
CA GLN A 282 5.85 -3.17 -29.11
C GLN A 282 6.30 -3.30 -27.64
N PRO A 283 7.60 -3.57 -27.35
CA PRO A 283 8.16 -3.59 -25.98
C PRO A 283 7.79 -2.36 -25.17
N VAL A 284 7.31 -2.56 -23.94
CA VAL A 284 7.02 -1.47 -23.00
C VAL A 284 8.00 -1.57 -21.84
N VAL A 285 8.84 -0.55 -21.71
CA VAL A 285 9.89 -0.49 -20.68
C VAL A 285 9.48 0.50 -19.61
N TRP A 286 9.30 -0.01 -18.40
CA TRP A 286 8.97 0.72 -17.19
C TRP A 286 9.80 0.15 -16.03
N HIS A 287 10.04 0.94 -14.98
CA HIS A 287 10.96 0.54 -13.91
C HIS A 287 10.27 0.29 -12.56
N THR A 288 9.06 0.82 -12.37
CA THR A 288 8.28 0.58 -11.17
C THR A 288 6.80 0.55 -11.52
N LEU A 289 6.11 -0.46 -11.02
CA LEU A 289 4.66 -0.62 -11.05
C LEU A 289 4.13 -0.36 -9.64
N ALA A 290 3.00 0.32 -9.51
CA ALA A 290 2.14 0.10 -8.37
C ALA A 290 0.70 -0.25 -8.74
N ILE A 291 0.07 -0.99 -7.84
CA ILE A 291 -1.34 -1.33 -7.85
C ILE A 291 -1.94 -0.68 -6.62
N ALA A 292 -2.71 0.37 -6.82
CA ALA A 292 -3.29 1.17 -5.75
C ALA A 292 -4.80 0.92 -5.62
N HIS A 293 -5.28 0.82 -4.39
CA HIS A 293 -6.69 0.90 -4.04
C HIS A 293 -6.98 2.30 -3.50
N VAL A 294 -7.85 3.03 -4.19
CA VAL A 294 -8.12 4.43 -3.89
C VAL A 294 -9.63 4.65 -3.77
N TYR A 295 -10.07 5.31 -2.70
CA TYR A 295 -11.47 5.70 -2.54
C TYR A 295 -11.70 7.16 -2.92
N THR A 296 -12.84 7.42 -3.54
CA THR A 296 -13.35 8.76 -3.84
C THR A 296 -14.74 8.92 -3.25
N GLN A 297 -15.36 10.10 -3.40
CA GLN A 297 -16.68 10.34 -2.84
C GLN A 297 -17.76 9.39 -3.41
N ASP A 298 -17.63 8.94 -4.66
CA ASP A 298 -18.66 8.18 -5.39
C ASP A 298 -18.21 6.78 -5.85
N ALA A 299 -16.93 6.43 -5.68
CA ALA A 299 -16.38 5.20 -6.23
C ALA A 299 -15.19 4.67 -5.44
N GLN A 300 -14.89 3.38 -5.64
CA GLN A 300 -13.57 2.82 -5.36
C GLN A 300 -12.82 2.60 -6.69
N TRP A 301 -11.51 2.75 -6.65
CA TRP A 301 -10.65 2.70 -7.82
C TRP A 301 -9.52 1.70 -7.59
N VAL A 302 -9.25 0.90 -8.62
CA VAL A 302 -7.95 0.22 -8.73
C VAL A 302 -7.14 0.94 -9.79
N VAL A 303 -5.95 1.39 -9.45
CA VAL A 303 -5.06 2.12 -10.37
C VAL A 303 -3.79 1.33 -10.56
N LEU A 304 -3.50 0.96 -11.81
CA LEU A 304 -2.18 0.48 -12.19
C LEU A 304 -1.36 1.69 -12.65
N SER A 305 -0.25 1.94 -11.97
CA SER A 305 0.59 3.11 -12.18
C SER A 305 2.00 2.66 -12.56
N LEU A 306 2.53 3.14 -13.68
CA LEU A 306 3.84 2.74 -14.22
C LEU A 306 4.75 3.97 -14.35
N ALA A 307 5.92 3.94 -13.72
CA ALA A 307 6.92 5.00 -13.85
C ALA A 307 7.85 4.77 -15.05
N PHE A 308 8.10 5.83 -15.82
CA PHE A 308 8.93 5.82 -17.04
C PHE A 308 10.08 6.81 -16.96
N ALA A 309 11.13 6.59 -17.77
CA ALA A 309 12.34 7.39 -17.70
C ALA A 309 12.11 8.80 -18.29
N ASN A 310 11.15 8.93 -19.22
CA ASN A 310 10.79 10.20 -19.83
C ASN A 310 9.35 10.18 -20.41
N GLN A 311 8.83 11.38 -20.67
CA GLN A 311 7.46 11.61 -21.11
C GLN A 311 7.12 10.88 -22.40
N LYS A 312 8.03 10.90 -23.38
CA LYS A 312 7.84 10.26 -24.68
C LYS A 312 7.64 8.75 -24.55
N GLN A 313 8.37 8.09 -23.64
CA GLN A 313 8.19 6.66 -23.38
C GLN A 313 6.84 6.36 -22.73
N ALA A 314 6.43 7.16 -21.75
CA ALA A 314 5.12 7.00 -21.11
C ALA A 314 3.96 7.17 -22.10
N GLU A 315 4.06 8.15 -23.00
CA GLU A 315 3.05 8.41 -24.04
C GLU A 315 2.96 7.26 -25.06
N ALA A 316 4.11 6.79 -25.56
CA ALA A 316 4.15 5.63 -26.44
C ALA A 316 3.61 4.37 -25.76
N ALA A 317 3.96 4.17 -24.48
CA ALA A 317 3.43 3.07 -23.68
C ALA A 317 1.92 3.16 -23.48
N ALA A 318 1.35 4.36 -23.33
CA ALA A 318 -0.09 4.56 -23.16
C ALA A 318 -0.88 4.03 -24.38
N GLU A 319 -0.41 4.33 -25.60
CA GLU A 319 -1.05 3.85 -26.84
C GLU A 319 -1.04 2.32 -26.94
N VAL A 320 0.12 1.71 -26.65
CA VAL A 320 0.30 0.25 -26.70
C VAL A 320 -0.52 -0.44 -25.62
N LEU A 321 -0.43 0.06 -24.38
CA LEU A 321 -1.09 -0.54 -23.24
C LEU A 321 -2.59 -0.32 -23.28
N GLU A 322 -3.13 0.74 -23.87
CA GLU A 322 -4.58 0.87 -24.05
C GLU A 322 -5.17 -0.32 -24.82
N VAL A 323 -4.52 -0.74 -25.90
CA VAL A 323 -4.97 -1.90 -26.69
C VAL A 323 -4.84 -3.18 -25.88
N ARG A 324 -3.68 -3.42 -25.26
CA ARG A 324 -3.44 -4.64 -24.47
C ARG A 324 -4.35 -4.74 -23.27
N TYR A 325 -4.56 -3.65 -22.55
CA TYR A 325 -5.39 -3.56 -21.36
C TYR A 325 -6.84 -3.99 -21.62
N ARG A 326 -7.38 -3.69 -22.80
CA ARG A 326 -8.73 -4.12 -23.20
C ARG A 326 -8.79 -5.59 -23.66
N GLN A 327 -7.67 -6.14 -24.10
CA GLN A 327 -7.54 -7.48 -24.67
C GLN A 327 -6.88 -8.51 -23.73
N ALA A 328 -6.32 -8.06 -22.61
CA ALA A 328 -5.58 -8.85 -21.64
C ALA A 328 -6.39 -10.08 -21.22
N ARG A 329 -5.78 -11.27 -21.32
CA ARG A 329 -6.36 -12.54 -20.87
C ARG A 329 -5.64 -13.01 -19.62
N LEU A 330 -6.40 -13.52 -18.66
CA LEU A 330 -5.87 -13.95 -17.37
C LEU A 330 -5.70 -15.47 -17.37
N SER A 331 -4.46 -15.94 -17.53
CA SER A 331 -4.15 -17.35 -17.75
C SER A 331 -4.60 -18.25 -16.60
N GLN A 332 -4.47 -17.77 -15.35
CA GLN A 332 -4.81 -18.55 -14.15
C GLN A 332 -6.32 -18.67 -13.90
N GLN A 333 -7.15 -17.93 -14.63
CA GLN A 333 -8.61 -17.88 -14.43
C GLN A 333 -9.40 -18.58 -15.55
N GLY A 334 -8.73 -19.37 -16.40
CA GLY A 334 -9.36 -19.94 -17.60
C GLY A 334 -9.43 -18.95 -18.77
N GLU A 335 -8.49 -18.02 -18.81
CA GLU A 335 -8.32 -17.00 -19.87
C GLU A 335 -9.49 -16.02 -20.10
N PRO A 336 -10.29 -15.62 -19.08
CA PRO A 336 -11.24 -14.54 -19.26
C PRO A 336 -10.51 -13.26 -19.62
N LYS A 337 -11.19 -12.38 -20.36
CA LYS A 337 -10.62 -11.05 -20.60
C LYS A 337 -10.66 -10.25 -19.30
N LEU A 338 -9.65 -9.42 -19.06
CA LEU A 338 -9.64 -8.48 -17.94
C LEU A 338 -10.91 -7.60 -17.93
N SER A 339 -11.36 -7.17 -19.10
CA SER A 339 -12.61 -6.40 -19.25
C SER A 339 -13.86 -7.17 -18.79
N GLU A 340 -13.91 -8.48 -19.01
CA GLU A 340 -15.01 -9.34 -18.53
C GLU A 340 -14.95 -9.50 -17.02
N VAL A 341 -13.75 -9.72 -16.46
CA VAL A 341 -13.54 -9.80 -15.01
C VAL A 341 -13.95 -8.49 -14.33
N VAL A 342 -13.55 -7.34 -14.87
CA VAL A 342 -13.94 -6.02 -14.34
C VAL A 342 -15.46 -5.80 -14.45
N ALA A 343 -16.08 -6.17 -15.57
CA ALA A 343 -17.52 -6.05 -15.76
C ALA A 343 -18.33 -6.93 -14.80
N ASN A 344 -17.81 -8.10 -14.40
CA ASN A 344 -18.46 -8.98 -13.41
C ASN A 344 -18.56 -8.34 -12.02
N TYR A 345 -17.76 -7.31 -11.73
CA TYR A 345 -17.84 -6.49 -10.52
C TYR A 345 -18.42 -5.11 -10.80
N HIS A 346 -19.21 -4.96 -11.88
CA HIS A 346 -19.81 -3.71 -12.31
C HIS A 346 -18.81 -2.57 -12.51
N GLY A 347 -17.54 -2.91 -12.73
CA GLY A 347 -16.47 -1.95 -12.94
C GLY A 347 -16.38 -1.50 -14.40
N SER A 348 -15.56 -0.49 -14.62
CA SER A 348 -15.24 0.02 -15.96
C SER A 348 -13.77 0.41 -16.09
N LEU A 349 -13.14 -0.09 -17.14
CA LEU A 349 -11.79 0.31 -17.55
C LEU A 349 -11.84 1.76 -18.04
N GLN A 350 -11.04 2.65 -17.45
CA GLN A 350 -10.89 4.01 -17.96
C GLN A 350 -9.78 4.09 -19.01
N THR A 351 -9.74 5.20 -19.74
CA THR A 351 -8.66 5.47 -20.68
C THR A 351 -7.34 5.69 -19.94
N PRO A 352 -6.25 4.97 -20.32
CA PRO A 352 -4.93 5.25 -19.80
C PRO A 352 -4.49 6.69 -20.06
N ARG A 353 -3.79 7.31 -19.12
CA ARG A 353 -3.29 8.68 -19.28
C ARG A 353 -1.94 8.88 -18.62
N VAL A 354 -1.12 9.74 -19.20
CA VAL A 354 0.18 10.11 -18.63
C VAL A 354 0.03 11.37 -17.78
N VAL A 355 0.56 11.32 -16.57
CA VAL A 355 0.72 12.49 -15.70
C VAL A 355 2.21 12.67 -15.37
N THR A 356 2.60 13.89 -15.03
CA THR A 356 3.96 14.16 -14.55
C THR A 356 3.87 14.61 -13.10
N GLU A 357 4.44 13.83 -12.19
CA GLU A 357 4.58 14.18 -10.78
C GLU A 357 6.06 14.34 -10.47
N GLU A 358 6.45 15.42 -9.81
CA GLU A 358 7.85 15.69 -9.38
C GLU A 358 8.92 15.53 -10.49
N GLY A 359 8.51 15.72 -11.75
CA GLY A 359 9.35 15.56 -12.94
C GLY A 359 9.48 14.11 -13.44
N VAL A 360 8.81 13.15 -12.81
CA VAL A 360 8.71 11.76 -13.26
C VAL A 360 7.39 11.54 -14.02
N PRO A 361 7.44 11.05 -15.27
CA PRO A 361 6.27 10.69 -16.03
C PRO A 361 5.72 9.34 -15.57
N VAL A 362 4.44 9.32 -15.23
CA VAL A 362 3.71 8.15 -14.73
C VAL A 362 2.51 7.89 -15.65
N LEU A 363 2.40 6.68 -16.18
CA LEU A 363 1.19 6.22 -16.87
C LEU A 363 0.22 5.66 -15.82
N LEU A 364 -0.98 6.23 -15.78
CA LEU A 364 -2.11 5.75 -14.99
C LEU A 364 -3.04 4.92 -15.88
N MET A 365 -3.41 3.73 -15.42
CA MET A 365 -4.48 2.91 -16.00
C MET A 365 -5.56 2.69 -14.95
N PRO A 366 -6.51 3.64 -14.81
CA PRO A 366 -7.52 3.61 -13.76
C PRO A 366 -8.67 2.66 -14.09
N ILE A 367 -9.17 1.97 -13.08
CA ILE A 367 -10.36 1.12 -13.15
C ILE A 367 -11.33 1.60 -12.09
N ARG A 368 -12.52 2.00 -12.52
CA ARG A 368 -13.58 2.47 -11.62
C ARG A 368 -14.48 1.31 -11.22
N PHE A 369 -14.80 1.20 -9.94
CA PHE A 369 -15.81 0.29 -9.42
C PHE A 369 -16.83 1.05 -8.54
N PRO A 370 -18.07 0.55 -8.42
CA PRO A 370 -19.00 1.00 -7.39
C PRO A 370 -18.39 0.88 -5.98
N LYS A 371 -18.89 1.67 -5.03
CA LYS A 371 -18.51 1.48 -3.62
C LYS A 371 -18.95 0.10 -3.12
N ASP A 372 -18.33 -0.38 -2.05
CA ASP A 372 -18.60 -1.71 -1.51
C ASP A 372 -20.10 -1.96 -1.23
N GLU A 373 -20.81 -1.02 -0.61
CA GLU A 373 -22.26 -1.12 -0.36
C GLU A 373 -23.10 -1.22 -1.65
N GLU A 374 -22.76 -0.42 -2.66
CA GLU A 374 -23.43 -0.42 -3.95
C GLU A 374 -23.15 -1.74 -4.70
N LEU A 375 -21.90 -2.21 -4.64
CA LEU A 375 -21.47 -3.46 -5.24
C LEU A 375 -22.19 -4.66 -4.61
N GLU A 376 -22.34 -4.71 -3.29
CA GLU A 376 -23.13 -5.74 -2.60
C GLU A 376 -24.59 -5.76 -3.07
N THR A 377 -25.18 -4.57 -3.24
CA THR A 377 -26.54 -4.42 -3.76
C THR A 377 -26.66 -4.93 -5.19
N LEU A 378 -25.73 -4.56 -6.06
CA LEU A 378 -25.72 -4.97 -7.47
C LEU A 378 -25.50 -6.47 -7.64
N LEU A 379 -24.64 -7.07 -6.81
CA LEU A 379 -24.36 -8.51 -6.83
C LEU A 379 -25.44 -9.35 -6.12
N GLY A 380 -26.37 -8.71 -5.38
CA GLY A 380 -27.44 -9.38 -4.65
C GLY A 380 -26.96 -10.30 -3.52
N LYS A 381 -25.71 -10.13 -3.07
CA LYS A 381 -25.09 -10.91 -2.00
C LYS A 381 -24.03 -10.07 -1.29
N LYS A 382 -23.86 -10.33 0.01
CA LYS A 382 -22.77 -9.74 0.78
C LYS A 382 -21.44 -10.26 0.22
N GLY A 383 -20.62 -9.35 -0.29
CA GLY A 383 -19.28 -9.64 -0.82
C GLY A 383 -18.25 -9.65 0.30
N LEU A 384 -16.99 -9.93 -0.06
CA LEU A 384 -15.92 -9.40 0.79
C LEU A 384 -15.73 -7.92 0.43
N PRO A 385 -15.37 -7.07 1.39
CA PRO A 385 -14.97 -5.70 1.10
C PRO A 385 -13.70 -5.67 0.23
N ALA A 386 -13.53 -4.59 -0.55
CA ALA A 386 -12.36 -4.38 -1.41
C ALA A 386 -12.07 -5.52 -2.41
N GLN A 387 -13.08 -6.31 -2.77
CA GLN A 387 -12.96 -7.39 -3.76
C GLN A 387 -12.32 -6.95 -5.08
N PRO A 388 -12.67 -5.77 -5.65
CA PRO A 388 -12.02 -5.29 -6.85
C PRO A 388 -10.50 -5.25 -6.74
N PHE A 389 -9.95 -4.71 -5.66
CA PHE A 389 -8.49 -4.65 -5.45
C PHE A 389 -7.87 -6.04 -5.31
N ARG A 390 -8.54 -6.95 -4.60
CA ARG A 390 -8.09 -8.34 -4.38
C ARG A 390 -7.90 -9.12 -5.70
N ILE A 391 -8.71 -8.83 -6.72
CA ILE A 391 -8.54 -9.44 -8.06
C ILE A 391 -7.16 -9.11 -8.62
N PHE A 392 -6.71 -7.87 -8.50
CA PHE A 392 -5.41 -7.43 -9.02
C PHE A 392 -4.25 -7.96 -8.18
N THR A 393 -4.43 -8.11 -6.86
CA THR A 393 -3.44 -8.80 -6.04
C THR A 393 -3.30 -10.28 -6.45
N HIS A 394 -4.41 -10.95 -6.80
CA HIS A 394 -4.34 -12.31 -7.33
C HIS A 394 -3.69 -12.36 -8.71
N MET A 395 -3.87 -11.34 -9.56
CA MET A 395 -3.16 -11.27 -10.85
C MET A 395 -1.64 -11.18 -10.65
N VAL A 396 -1.17 -10.44 -9.64
CA VAL A 396 0.26 -10.42 -9.26
C VAL A 396 0.73 -11.81 -8.88
N MET A 397 0.03 -12.46 -7.93
CA MET A 397 0.40 -13.80 -7.45
C MET A 397 0.34 -14.86 -8.55
N GLY A 398 -0.62 -14.73 -9.47
CA GLY A 398 -0.81 -15.59 -10.63
C GLY A 398 0.09 -15.27 -11.82
N ARG A 399 0.93 -14.22 -11.72
CA ARG A 399 1.79 -13.72 -12.83
C ARG A 399 1.01 -13.32 -14.09
N ASP A 400 -0.25 -12.89 -13.93
CA ASP A 400 -1.15 -12.44 -15.01
C ASP A 400 -0.93 -10.96 -15.41
N LEU A 401 0.27 -10.44 -15.19
CA LEU A 401 0.68 -9.06 -15.53
C LEU A 401 1.66 -9.00 -16.70
N GLY A 402 1.93 -10.13 -17.39
CA GLY A 402 2.85 -10.17 -18.53
C GLY A 402 2.50 -9.26 -19.70
N TRP A 403 1.22 -8.89 -19.83
CA TRP A 403 0.74 -7.94 -20.83
C TRP A 403 1.30 -6.51 -20.64
N LEU A 404 1.91 -6.20 -19.49
CA LEU A 404 2.57 -4.93 -19.20
C LEU A 404 3.96 -4.77 -19.83
N SER A 405 4.65 -5.85 -20.23
CA SER A 405 6.08 -5.76 -20.61
C SER A 405 6.45 -6.27 -22.01
N VAL A 406 5.70 -7.22 -22.61
CA VAL A 406 5.91 -7.87 -23.94
C VAL A 406 6.22 -9.36 -23.94
N ARG A 407 5.96 -10.10 -22.85
CA ARG A 407 6.14 -11.56 -22.95
C ARG A 407 5.19 -12.16 -24.00
N ASP A 408 5.77 -12.95 -24.91
CA ASP A 408 5.08 -13.65 -26.00
C ASP A 408 3.76 -14.25 -25.50
N TRP A 409 2.66 -13.85 -26.13
CA TRP A 409 1.30 -14.34 -25.91
C TRP A 409 1.11 -15.81 -26.35
N VAL A 410 2.20 -16.53 -26.62
CA VAL A 410 2.17 -17.84 -27.27
C VAL A 410 3.24 -18.74 -26.66
N GLN A 411 2.86 -19.54 -25.67
CA GLN A 411 3.32 -20.94 -25.58
C GLN A 411 2.14 -21.84 -25.26
#